data_AF-A0A235ENT7-F1
#
_entry.id   AF-A0A235ENT7-F1
#
_cell.length_a   1.000
_cell.length_b   1.000
_cell.length_c   1.000
_cell.angle_alpha   90.00
_cell.angle_beta   90.00
_cell.angle_gamma   90.00
#
_symmetry.space_group_name_H-M   'P 1'
#
loop_
_entity.id
_entity.type
_entity.pdbx_description
1 polymer ?
#
loop_
_entity_poly.entity_id
_entity_poly.type
_entity_poly.pdbx_seq_one_letter_code
_entity_poly.pdbx_strand_id
1 'polypeptide(L)' 'MPLDFLLQIMRDQDEDKGRRMQAATLAAPYCHAKKGEGGKKEEKAAAAKTVASKFATATPPKLVAAGGKKV' A
#
# COMPACT_ATOMS: atom_id res chain seq x y z
N MET A 1 12.10 9.13 -14.66
CA MET A 1 10.70 9.57 -14.48
C MET A 1 10.70 10.94 -13.79
N PRO A 2 9.68 11.81 -13.98
CA PRO A 2 9.64 13.13 -13.34
C PRO A 2 9.79 13.07 -11.81
N LEU A 3 9.27 12.02 -11.17
CA LEU A 3 9.45 11.79 -9.73
C LEU A 3 10.93 11.56 -9.33
N ASP A 4 11.67 10.74 -10.09
CA ASP A 4 13.08 10.44 -9.79
C ASP A 4 13.94 11.70 -9.82
N PHE A 5 13.69 12.58 -10.78
CA PHE A 5 14.39 13.85 -10.91
C PHE A 5 14.11 14.77 -9.71
N LEU A 6 12.84 14.87 -9.28
CA LEU A 6 12.46 15.67 -8.11
C LEU A 6 13.07 15.10 -6.81
N LEU A 7 13.10 13.78 -6.67
CA LEU A 7 13.72 13.10 -5.52
C LEU A 7 15.25 13.28 -5.50
N GLN A 8 15.89 13.31 -6.68
CA GLN A 8 17.33 13.55 -6.79
C GLN A 8 17.68 14.97 -6.33
N ILE A 9 16.97 15.99 -6.83
CA ILE A 9 17.17 17.39 -6.40
C ILE A 9 16.93 17.54 -4.90
N MET A 10 15.87 16.92 -4.36
CA MET A 10 15.54 17.02 -2.94
C MET A 10 16.63 16.42 -2.03
N ARG A 11 17.34 15.40 -2.49
CA ARG A 11 18.41 14.69 -1.74
C ARG A 11 19.79 15.32 -1.88
N ASP A 12 19.99 16.13 -2.91
CA ASP A 12 21.25 16.83 -3.12
C ASP A 12 21.50 17.83 -1.97
N GLN A 13 22.73 17.90 -1.47
CA GLN A 13 23.09 18.81 -0.38
C GLN A 13 23.69 20.12 -0.90
N ASP A 14 24.22 20.10 -2.13
CA ASP A 14 24.86 21.25 -2.78
C ASP A 14 23.83 22.16 -3.48
N GLU A 15 22.61 21.67 -3.68
CA GLU A 15 21.52 22.47 -4.26
C GLU A 15 20.89 23.46 -3.28
N ASP A 16 20.39 24.55 -3.85
CA ASP A 16 19.79 25.64 -3.10
C ASP A 16 18.60 25.15 -2.27
N LYS A 17 18.50 25.66 -1.03
CA LYS A 17 17.42 25.28 -0.10
C LYS A 17 16.03 25.56 -0.68
N GLY A 18 15.87 26.64 -1.43
CA GLY A 18 14.61 26.99 -2.10
C GLY A 18 14.25 25.98 -3.19
N ARG A 19 15.21 25.60 -4.02
CA ARG A 19 15.02 24.62 -5.09
C ARG A 19 14.64 23.23 -4.55
N ARG A 20 15.22 22.83 -3.42
CA ARG A 20 14.87 21.60 -2.69
C ARG A 20 13.45 21.61 -2.15
N MET A 21 13.02 22.72 -1.54
CA MET A 21 11.63 22.87 -1.07
C MET A 21 10.61 22.83 -2.22
N GLN A 22 10.94 23.43 -3.36
CA GLN A 22 10.09 23.36 -4.55
C GLN A 22 9.98 21.93 -5.08
N ALA A 23 11.11 21.21 -5.18
CA ALA A 23 11.13 19.82 -5.61
C ALA A 23 10.29 18.93 -4.67
N ALA A 24 10.41 19.11 -3.35
CA ALA A 24 9.61 18.40 -2.35
C ALA A 24 8.11 18.65 -2.52
N THR A 25 7.71 19.90 -2.72
CA THR A 25 6.30 20.29 -2.91
C THR A 25 5.73 19.67 -4.18
N LEU A 26 6.50 19.65 -5.27
CA LEU A 26 6.11 19.03 -6.54
C LEU A 26 6.08 17.50 -6.48
N ALA A 27 6.94 16.88 -5.66
CA ALA A 27 6.98 15.43 -5.47
C ALA A 27 5.86 14.90 -4.55
N ALA A 28 5.36 15.73 -3.62
CA ALA A 28 4.30 15.38 -2.68
C ALA A 28 3.06 14.69 -3.31
N PRO A 29 2.46 15.18 -4.42
CA PRO A 29 1.30 14.52 -5.04
C PRO A 29 1.61 13.15 -5.66
N TYR A 30 2.86 12.89 -6.06
CA TYR A 30 3.26 11.61 -6.62
C TYR A 30 3.46 10.53 -5.55
N CYS A 31 3.99 10.91 -4.38
CA CYS A 31 4.21 9.99 -3.25
C CYS A 31 2.97 9.80 -2.39
N HIS A 32 2.16 10.84 -2.25
CA HIS A 32 0.93 10.86 -1.47
C HIS A 32 -0.21 11.28 -2.39
N ALA A 33 -0.73 10.31 -3.15
CA ALA A 33 -1.95 10.49 -3.90
C ALA A 33 -2.99 11.14 -2.97
N LYS A 34 -3.56 12.27 -3.38
CA LYS A 34 -4.56 12.96 -2.57
C LYS A 34 -5.67 11.96 -2.25
N LYS A 35 -6.11 11.95 -0.99
CA LYS A 35 -7.14 11.04 -0.45
C LYS A 35 -8.51 11.13 -1.17
N GLY A 36 -8.62 11.96 -2.21
CA GLY A 36 -9.78 12.07 -3.11
C GLY A 36 -9.58 11.58 -4.55
N GLU A 37 -8.34 11.29 -5.00
CA GLU A 37 -8.07 10.77 -6.36
C GLU A 37 -7.93 9.24 -6.40
N GLY A 38 -7.55 8.61 -5.29
CA GLY A 38 -7.75 7.18 -5.10
C GLY A 38 -9.22 6.93 -4.77
N GLY A 39 -9.98 6.39 -5.73
CA GLY A 39 -11.42 6.20 -5.59
C GLY A 39 -11.80 5.57 -4.26
N LYS A 40 -12.91 6.02 -3.66
CA LYS A 40 -13.57 5.39 -2.50
C LYS A 40 -13.71 3.85 -2.62
N LYS A 41 -13.56 3.30 -3.82
CA LYS A 41 -13.63 1.88 -4.15
C LYS A 41 -12.38 1.11 -3.70
N GLU A 42 -11.17 1.61 -3.97
CA GLU A 42 -9.92 0.94 -3.57
C GLU A 42 -9.74 0.94 -2.05
N GLU A 43 -10.07 2.05 -1.37
CA GLU A 43 -9.97 2.16 0.09
C GLU A 43 -10.98 1.23 0.79
N LYS A 44 -12.20 1.10 0.26
CA LYS A 44 -13.19 0.12 0.71
C LYS A 44 -12.73 -1.32 0.47
N ALA A 45 -12.10 -1.61 -0.66
CA ALA A 45 -11.60 -2.95 -0.96
C ALA A 45 -10.43 -3.34 -0.03
N ALA A 46 -9.55 -2.40 0.29
CA ALA A 46 -8.47 -2.61 1.26
C ALA A 46 -9.04 -2.84 2.68
N ALA A 47 -10.00 -2.03 3.12
CA ALA A 47 -10.68 -2.21 4.41
C ALA A 47 -11.47 -3.54 4.48
N ALA A 48 -12.12 -3.95 3.39
CA ALA A 48 -12.80 -5.24 3.33
C ALA A 48 -11.80 -6.41 3.47
N LYS A 49 -10.62 -6.32 2.83
CA LYS A 49 -9.57 -7.35 2.93
C LYS A 49 -8.99 -7.47 4.34
N THR A 50 -8.78 -6.36 5.05
CA THR A 50 -8.25 -6.41 6.44
C THR A 50 -9.25 -7.02 7.41
N VAL A 51 -10.55 -6.85 7.17
CA VAL A 51 -11.63 -7.36 8.02
C VAL A 51 -12.03 -8.80 7.64
N ALA A 52 -11.85 -9.20 6.37
CA ALA A 52 -12.18 -10.55 5.90
C ALA A 52 -11.51 -11.65 6.73
N SER A 53 -10.24 -11.47 7.13
CA SER A 53 -9.52 -12.45 7.95
C SER A 53 -10.04 -12.55 9.39
N LYS A 54 -10.68 -11.51 9.92
CA LYS A 54 -11.24 -11.50 11.28
C LYS A 54 -12.54 -12.29 11.41
N PHE A 55 -13.29 -12.42 10.32
CA PHE A 55 -14.57 -13.12 10.27
C PHE A 55 -14.53 -14.35 9.35
N ALA A 56 -13.34 -14.81 8.98
CA ALA A 56 -13.18 -16.01 8.19
C ALA A 56 -13.75 -17.21 8.95
N THR A 57 -14.59 -18.01 8.28
CA THR A 57 -15.16 -19.22 8.85
C THR A 57 -14.04 -20.21 9.18
N ALA A 58 -14.06 -20.75 10.41
CA ALA A 58 -13.08 -21.74 10.82
C ALA A 58 -13.18 -22.97 9.90
N THR A 59 -12.03 -23.43 9.39
CA THR A 59 -11.97 -24.66 8.59
C THR A 59 -12.52 -25.82 9.41
N PRO A 60 -13.50 -26.58 8.88
CA PRO A 60 -14.10 -27.68 9.63
C PRO A 60 -13.02 -28.72 10.00
N PRO A 61 -13.08 -29.27 11.23
CA PRO A 61 -12.12 -30.27 11.67
C PRO A 61 -12.21 -31.50 10.74
N LYS A 62 -11.06 -31.91 10.21
CA LYS A 62 -10.97 -33.14 9.41
C LYS A 62 -11.14 -34.32 10.35
N LEU A 63 -12.20 -35.10 10.14
CA LEU A 63 -12.34 -36.42 10.76
C LEU A 63 -11.22 -37.32 10.25
N VAL A 64 -10.16 -37.47 11.04
CA VAL A 64 -9.20 -38.56 10.87
C VAL A 64 -9.77 -39.72 11.67
N ALA A 65 -10.66 -40.50 11.05
CA ALA A 65 -11.08 -41.77 11.63
C ALA A 65 -9.82 -42.62 11.86
N ALA A 66 -9.69 -43.16 13.07
CA ALA A 66 -8.64 -44.12 13.41
C ALA A 66 -8.74 -45.32 12.46
N GLY A 67 -7.88 -45.36 11.43
CA GLY A 67 -7.91 -46.44 10.43
C GLY A 67 -7.42 -46.11 9.02
N GLY A 68 -6.61 -45.07 8.83
CA GLY A 68 -5.77 -44.79 7.66
C GLY A 68 -6.09 -45.54 6.35
N LYS A 69 -7.02 -45.02 5.56
CA LYS A 69 -7.00 -45.25 4.10
C LYS A 69 -7.45 -43.99 3.37
N LYS A 70 -6.52 -43.41 2.61
CA LYS A 70 -6.79 -42.34 1.62
C LYS A 70 -7.64 -42.95 0.50
N VAL A 71 -8.80 -42.34 0.26
CA VAL A 71 -9.40 -42.25 -1.08
C VAL A 71 -9.25 -40.83 -1.57
#